data_AF-A0A1H9DJR1-F1
#
_entry.id   AF-A0A1H9DJR1-F1
#
_cell.length_a   1.000
_cell.length_b   1.000
_cell.length_c   1.000
_cell.angle_alpha   90.00
_cell.angle_beta   90.00
_cell.angle_gamma   90.00
#
_symmetry.space_group_name_H-M   'P 1'
#
loop_
_entity.id
_entity.type
_entity.pdbx_description
1 polymer ?
#
loop_
_entity_poly.entity_id
_entity_poly.type
_entity_poly.pdbx_seq_one_letter_code
_entity_poly.pdbx_strand_id
1 'polypeptide(L)'
;MRSKEAVQEEEERLRKLVRELPDDKRLQFFQQVETDLKDPDTYATLNFLFIAGLHHFYLGKWFRGLVNLSIFLLGVILLFTPAVILGVFLLLAVTIIELKALFNSQIVVQEYNNDVMERIYRALIRS
;
A
#
# COMPACT_ATOMS: atom_id res chain seq x y z
N MET A 1 5.53 0.19 -9.21
CA MET A 1 5.37 1.47 -8.50
C MET A 1 5.46 2.55 -9.54
N ARG A 2 4.40 3.34 -9.68
CA ARG A 2 4.42 4.57 -10.50
C ARG A 2 5.40 5.58 -9.87
N SER A 3 5.93 6.51 -10.66
CA SER A 3 6.73 7.61 -10.11
C SER A 3 5.86 8.49 -9.22
N LYS A 4 6.47 9.22 -8.28
CA LYS A 4 5.75 10.17 -7.42
C LYS A 4 4.92 11.17 -8.26
N GLU A 5 5.52 11.69 -9.33
CA GLU A 5 4.85 12.61 -10.26
C GLU A 5 3.63 11.96 -10.92
N ALA A 6 3.75 10.72 -11.41
CA ALA A 6 2.63 10.03 -12.04
C ALA A 6 1.49 9.72 -11.06
N VAL A 7 1.79 9.49 -9.77
CA VAL A 7 0.77 9.30 -8.74
C VAL A 7 0.10 10.63 -8.37
N GLN A 8 0.85 11.72 -8.32
CA GLN A 8 0.30 13.06 -8.08
C GLN A 8 -0.58 13.54 -9.24
N GLU A 9 -0.14 13.33 -10.48
CA GLU A 9 -0.89 13.67 -11.69
C GLU A 9 -2.23 12.91 -11.75
N GLU A 10 -2.21 11.64 -11.37
CA GLU A 10 -3.42 10.81 -11.26
C GLU A 10 -4.40 11.39 -10.23
N GLU A 11 -3.91 11.79 -9.06
CA GLU A 11 -4.72 12.42 -8.02
C GLU A 11 -5.33 13.73 -8.51
N GLU A 12 -4.53 14.60 -9.16
CA GLU A 12 -5.01 15.85 -9.74
C GLU A 12 -6.06 15.62 -10.82
N ARG A 13 -5.87 14.61 -11.67
CA ARG A 13 -6.85 14.22 -12.70
C ARG A 13 -8.18 13.84 -12.05
N LEU A 14 -8.15 12.99 -11.01
CA LEU A 14 -9.35 12.59 -10.27
C LEU A 14 -10.03 13.78 -9.58
N ARG A 15 -9.25 14.70 -8.99
CA ARG A 15 -9.79 15.93 -8.39
C ARG A 15 -10.50 16.82 -9.40
N LYS A 16 -10.01 16.94 -10.64
CA LYS A 16 -10.68 17.68 -11.72
C LYS A 16 -12.01 17.02 -12.08
N LEU A 17 -12.00 15.70 -12.27
CA LEU A 17 -13.21 14.93 -12.59
C LEU A 17 -14.29 15.04 -11.50
N VAL A 18 -13.90 15.05 -10.23
CA VAL A 18 -14.82 15.20 -9.09
C VAL A 18 -15.42 16.61 -9.02
N ARG A 19 -14.68 17.65 -9.44
CA ARG A 19 -15.20 19.03 -9.48
C ARG A 19 -16.29 19.22 -10.52
N GLU A 20 -16.29 18.42 -11.57
CA GLU A 20 -17.30 18.43 -12.63
C GLU A 20 -18.58 17.65 -12.25
N LEU A 21 -18.57 16.94 -11.11
CA LEU A 21 -19.76 16.24 -10.63
C LEU A 21 -20.84 17.22 -10.12
N PRO A 22 -22.12 16.86 -10.27
CA PRO A 22 -23.23 17.51 -9.57
C PRO A 22 -23.02 17.54 -8.05
N ASP A 23 -23.59 18.54 -7.37
CA ASP A 23 -23.36 18.78 -5.93
C ASP A 23 -23.74 17.60 -5.04
N ASP A 24 -24.81 16.89 -5.36
CA ASP A 24 -25.27 15.69 -4.66
C ASP A 24 -24.28 14.52 -4.79
N LYS A 25 -23.79 14.26 -6.01
CA LYS A 25 -22.79 13.21 -6.28
C LYS A 25 -21.43 13.57 -5.69
N ARG A 26 -21.06 14.86 -5.72
CA ARG A 26 -19.83 15.36 -5.13
C ARG A 26 -19.81 15.22 -3.61
N LEU A 27 -20.94 15.49 -2.94
CA LEU A 27 -21.06 15.29 -1.50
C LEU A 27 -20.92 13.79 -1.13
N GLN A 28 -21.60 12.90 -1.87
CA GLN A 28 -21.50 11.46 -1.67
C GLN A 28 -20.06 10.95 -1.88
N PHE A 29 -19.36 11.47 -2.89
CA PHE A 29 -17.95 11.16 -3.13
C PHE A 29 -17.10 11.47 -1.91
N PHE A 30 -17.20 12.68 -1.34
CA PHE A 30 -16.39 13.08 -0.20
C PHE A 30 -16.68 12.25 1.04
N GLN A 31 -17.95 11.95 1.32
CA GLN A 31 -18.33 11.08 2.43
C GLN A 31 -17.73 9.68 2.33
N GLN A 32 -17.72 9.10 1.13
CA GLN A 32 -17.19 7.74 0.92
C GLN A 32 -15.65 7.70 0.88
N VAL A 33 -15.03 8.75 0.36
CA VAL A 33 -13.57 8.87 0.33
C VAL A 33 -13.02 9.04 1.76
N GLU A 34 -13.67 9.85 2.60
CA GLU A 34 -13.23 10.07 3.98
C GLU A 34 -13.13 8.77 4.79
N THR A 35 -14.01 7.79 4.54
CA THR A 35 -13.99 6.49 5.22
C THR A 35 -12.97 5.50 4.65
N ASP A 36 -12.72 5.55 3.34
CA ASP A 36 -12.02 4.47 2.63
C ASP A 36 -10.54 4.77 2.37
N LEU A 37 -10.14 6.05 2.43
CA LEU A 37 -8.73 6.44 2.29
C LEU A 37 -7.88 5.92 3.44
N LYS A 38 -6.64 5.58 3.08
CA LYS A 38 -5.64 5.07 4.02
C LYS A 38 -4.58 6.12 4.31
N ASP A 39 -4.03 6.05 5.52
CA ASP A 39 -3.04 6.99 6.00
C ASP A 39 -1.60 6.44 5.79
N PRO A 40 -0.72 7.21 5.13
CA PRO A 40 0.68 6.82 4.92
C PRO A 40 1.44 6.55 6.22
N ASP A 41 1.20 7.33 7.26
CA ASP A 41 1.95 7.22 8.52
C ASP A 41 1.56 5.94 9.26
N THR A 42 0.28 5.57 9.25
CA THR A 42 -0.21 4.28 9.73
C THR A 42 0.44 3.12 8.97
N TYR A 43 0.53 3.21 7.64
CA TYR A 43 1.19 2.19 6.82
C TYR A 43 2.70 2.07 7.14
N ALA A 44 3.39 3.20 7.28
CA ALA A 44 4.81 3.24 7.64
C ALA A 44 5.05 2.65 9.03
N THR A 45 4.21 3.01 10.01
CA THR A 45 4.25 2.47 11.37
C THR A 45 4.08 0.96 11.37
N LEU A 46 3.12 0.43 10.60
CA LEU A 46 2.92 -1.00 10.45
C LEU A 46 4.11 -1.68 9.76
N ASN A 47 4.72 -1.05 8.76
CA ASN A 47 5.89 -1.62 8.10
C ASN A 47 7.09 -1.69 9.07
N PHE A 48 7.34 -0.61 9.81
CA PHE A 48 8.42 -0.53 10.79
C PHE A 48 8.25 -1.50 11.96
N LEU A 49 7.06 -1.56 12.57
CA LEU A 49 6.81 -2.41 13.74
C LEU A 49 6.81 -3.89 13.40
N PHE A 50 6.48 -4.25 12.16
CA PHE A 50 6.22 -5.64 11.83
C PHE A 50 7.23 -6.31 10.91
N ILE A 51 8.09 -5.60 10.14
CA ILE A 51 9.25 -6.05 9.32
C ILE A 51 9.01 -7.25 8.34
N ALA A 52 7.97 -8.06 8.52
CA ALA A 52 7.67 -9.33 7.89
C ALA A 52 6.43 -9.23 6.98
N GLY A 53 6.19 -8.06 6.38
CA GLY A 53 5.16 -7.90 5.36
C GLY A 53 3.73 -7.70 5.86
N LEU A 54 3.50 -7.55 7.18
CA LEU A 54 2.13 -7.39 7.72
C LEU A 54 1.44 -6.10 7.23
N HIS A 55 2.21 -5.07 6.93
CA HIS A 55 1.75 -3.81 6.33
C HIS A 55 1.04 -4.01 4.96
N HIS A 56 1.29 -5.13 4.25
CA HIS A 56 0.53 -5.47 3.05
C HIS A 56 -0.94 -5.80 3.33
N PHE A 57 -1.27 -6.33 4.51
CA PHE A 57 -2.66 -6.60 4.88
C PHE A 57 -3.46 -5.31 5.09
N TYR A 58 -2.82 -4.22 5.53
CA TYR A 58 -3.46 -2.91 5.69
C TYR A 58 -4.02 -2.35 4.37
N LEU A 59 -3.34 -2.62 3.26
CA LEU A 59 -3.81 -2.26 1.90
C LEU A 59 -4.62 -3.39 1.23
N GLY A 60 -5.02 -4.43 1.96
CA GLY A 60 -5.76 -5.56 1.42
C GLY A 60 -4.95 -6.50 0.51
N LYS A 61 -3.62 -6.40 0.49
CA LYS A 61 -2.72 -7.21 -0.36
C LYS A 61 -2.32 -8.52 0.32
N TRP A 62 -3.30 -9.36 0.66
CA TRP A 62 -3.14 -10.60 1.45
C TRP A 62 -2.08 -11.56 0.92
N PHE A 63 -2.09 -11.84 -0.39
CA PHE A 63 -1.14 -12.78 -1.00
C PHE A 63 0.31 -12.30 -0.84
N ARG A 64 0.57 -10.99 -1.04
CA ARG A 64 1.91 -10.42 -0.87
C ARG A 64 2.37 -10.49 0.58
N GLY A 65 1.47 -10.19 1.52
CA GLY A 65 1.73 -10.35 2.95
C GLY A 65 2.09 -11.79 3.32
N LEU A 66 1.34 -12.78 2.81
CA LEU A 66 1.58 -14.20 3.10
C LEU A 66 2.91 -14.70 2.51
N VAL A 67 3.23 -14.33 1.27
CA VAL A 67 4.50 -14.68 0.63
C VAL A 67 5.66 -14.10 1.43
N ASN A 68 5.58 -12.82 1.80
CA ASN A 68 6.68 -12.19 2.52
C ASN A 68 6.87 -12.78 3.93
N LEU A 69 5.76 -13.04 4.64
CA LEU A 69 5.79 -13.73 5.93
C LEU A 69 6.40 -15.13 5.80
N SER A 70 6.06 -15.88 4.75
CA SER A 70 6.59 -17.23 4.51
C SER A 70 8.10 -17.21 4.23
N ILE A 71 8.57 -16.26 3.42
CA ILE A 71 10.00 -16.10 3.11
C ILE A 71 10.76 -15.67 4.36
N PHE A 72 10.21 -14.75 5.16
CA PHE A 72 10.79 -14.33 6.43
C PHE A 72 10.91 -15.51 7.40
N LEU A 73 9.83 -16.30 7.58
CA LEU A 73 9.83 -17.48 8.44
C LEU A 73 10.84 -18.53 7.96
N LEU A 74 10.94 -18.77 6.65
CA LEU A 74 11.96 -19.64 6.07
C LEU A 74 13.38 -19.16 6.41
N GLY A 75 13.62 -17.85 6.29
CA GLY A 75 14.90 -17.23 6.67
C GLY A 75 15.23 -17.47 8.14
N VAL A 76 14.26 -17.27 9.04
CA VAL A 76 14.41 -17.53 10.48
C VAL A 76 14.68 -19.01 10.75
N ILE A 77 13.96 -19.94 10.13
CA ILE A 77 14.17 -21.39 10.29
C ILE A 77 15.59 -21.77 9.87
N LEU A 78 16.09 -21.24 8.75
CA LEU A 78 17.42 -21.53 8.24
C LEU A 78 18.54 -21.11 9.22
N LEU A 79 18.32 -20.12 10.08
CA LEU A 79 19.28 -19.72 11.12
C LEU A 79 19.57 -20.82 12.14
N PHE A 80 18.66 -21.78 12.31
CA PHE A 80 18.82 -22.93 13.22
C PHE A 80 19.33 -24.20 12.51
N THR A 81 19.74 -24.08 11.25
CA THR A 81 20.28 -25.18 10.44
C THR A 81 21.73 -24.91 10.06
N PRO A 82 22.50 -25.88 9.53
CA PRO A 82 23.84 -25.62 8.99
C PRO A 82 23.88 -24.58 7.86
N ALA A 83 22.73 -24.23 7.28
CA ALA A 83 22.58 -23.20 6.25
C ALA A 83 22.41 -21.77 6.81
N VAL A 84 22.94 -21.47 8.01
CA VAL A 84 22.82 -20.16 8.68
C VAL A 84 23.13 -18.98 7.74
N ILE A 85 24.22 -19.08 6.98
CA ILE A 85 24.66 -18.03 6.05
C ILE A 85 23.55 -17.72 5.03
N LEU A 86 22.89 -18.75 4.49
CA LEU A 86 21.79 -18.58 3.54
C LEU A 86 20.58 -17.92 4.21
N GLY A 87 20.26 -18.30 5.46
CA GLY A 87 19.20 -17.68 6.25
C GLY A 87 19.46 -16.17 6.48
N VAL A 88 20.69 -15.80 6.84
CA VAL A 88 21.09 -14.40 7.02
C VAL A 88 20.95 -13.62 5.71
N PHE A 89 21.45 -14.15 4.60
CA PHE A 89 21.30 -13.49 3.29
C PHE A 89 19.84 -13.30 2.90
N LEU A 90 19.00 -14.31 3.14
CA LEU A 90 17.57 -14.23 2.83
C LEU A 90 16.87 -13.14 3.66
N LEU A 91 17.14 -13.08 4.96
CA LEU A 91 16.57 -12.06 5.85
C LEU A 91 17.07 -10.65 5.50
N LEU A 92 18.36 -10.49 5.16
CA LEU A 92 18.90 -9.20 4.70
C LEU A 92 18.23 -8.75 3.40
N ALA A 93 18.03 -9.66 2.44
CA ALA A 93 17.36 -9.35 1.19
C ALA A 93 15.91 -8.89 1.42
N VAL A 94 15.15 -9.63 2.25
CA VAL A 94 13.79 -9.23 2.65
C VAL A 94 13.79 -7.86 3.32
N THR A 95 14.70 -7.63 4.27
CA THR A 95 14.81 -6.36 5.00
C THR A 95 15.08 -5.18 4.08
N ILE A 96 15.99 -5.33 3.09
CA ILE A 96 16.29 -4.26 2.12
C ILE A 96 15.07 -3.93 1.26
N ILE A 97 14.33 -4.96 0.82
CA ILE A 97 13.11 -4.80 0.02
C ILE A 97 12.02 -4.08 0.84
N GLU A 98 11.81 -4.51 2.08
CA GLU A 98 10.83 -3.92 3.00
C GLU A 98 11.18 -2.49 3.36
N LEU A 99 12.47 -2.19 3.58
CA LEU A 99 12.93 -0.84 3.88
C LEU A 99 12.67 0.12 2.70
N LYS A 100 12.83 -0.35 1.47
CA LYS A 100 12.42 0.42 0.28
C LYS A 100 10.91 0.68 0.28
N ALA A 101 10.09 -0.28 0.71
CA ALA A 101 8.64 -0.08 0.84
C ALA A 101 8.29 0.93 1.94
N LEU A 102 9.04 0.94 3.07
CA LEU A 102 8.91 1.91 4.15
C LEU A 102 9.11 3.34 3.66
N PHE A 103 10.23 3.59 2.98
CA PHE A 103 10.57 4.92 2.46
C PHE A 103 9.61 5.41 1.38
N ASN A 104 8.99 4.48 0.65
CA ASN A 104 7.99 4.80 -0.39
C ASN A 104 6.55 4.67 0.12
N SER A 105 6.32 4.59 1.43
CA SER A 105 4.99 4.48 2.06
C SER A 105 4.01 5.51 1.51
N GLN A 106 4.43 6.77 1.41
CA GLN A 106 3.62 7.85 0.86
C GLN A 106 3.15 7.55 -0.56
N ILE A 107 4.05 7.13 -1.45
CA ILE A 107 3.72 6.82 -2.85
C ILE A 107 2.80 5.60 -2.93
N VAL A 108 3.06 4.56 -2.14
CA VAL A 108 2.26 3.33 -2.15
C VAL A 108 0.84 3.59 -1.68
N VAL A 109 0.69 4.34 -0.60
CA VAL A 109 -0.63 4.66 -0.04
C VAL A 109 -1.37 5.63 -0.95
N GLN A 110 -0.68 6.62 -1.53
CA GLN A 110 -1.31 7.54 -2.48
C GLN A 110 -1.76 6.82 -3.76
N GLU A 111 -0.99 5.86 -4.28
CA GLU A 111 -1.40 5.01 -5.40
C GLU A 111 -2.65 4.20 -5.05
N TYR A 112 -2.70 3.57 -3.86
CA TYR A 112 -3.88 2.87 -3.38
C TYR A 112 -5.11 3.80 -3.23
N ASN A 113 -4.90 4.99 -2.68
CA ASN A 113 -5.93 5.99 -2.45
C ASN A 113 -6.50 6.51 -3.77
N ASN A 114 -5.66 6.73 -4.79
CA ASN A 114 -6.12 7.08 -6.13
C ASN A 114 -7.00 5.98 -6.73
N ASP A 115 -6.63 4.70 -6.59
CA ASP A 115 -7.44 3.58 -7.05
C ASP A 115 -8.80 3.54 -6.32
N VAL A 116 -8.83 3.85 -5.02
CA VAL A 116 -10.08 3.96 -4.23
C VAL A 116 -10.95 5.09 -4.74
N MET A 117 -10.39 6.30 -4.90
CA MET A 117 -11.10 7.46 -5.43
C MET A 117 -11.68 7.17 -6.83
N GLU A 118 -10.90 6.52 -7.70
CA GLU A 118 -11.36 6.17 -9.04
C GLU A 118 -12.53 5.17 -8.99
N ARG A 119 -12.46 4.15 -8.11
CA ARG A 119 -13.56 3.19 -7.93
C ARG A 119 -14.85 3.88 -7.45
N ILE A 120 -14.75 4.77 -6.46
CA ILE A 120 -15.89 5.54 -5.93
C ILE A 120 -16.47 6.44 -7.03
N TYR A 121 -15.63 7.19 -7.74
CA TYR A 121 -16.03 8.05 -8.85
C TYR A 121 -16.80 7.28 -9.94
N ARG A 122 -16.26 6.13 -10.37
CA ARG A 122 -16.90 5.27 -11.38
C ARG A 122 -18.23 4.68 -10.89
N ALA A 123 -18.36 4.38 -9.60
CA ALA A 123 -19.61 3.90 -9.02
C ALA A 123 -20.69 4.98 -9.06
N LEU A 124 -20.36 6.22 -8.69
CA LEU A 124 -21.29 7.35 -8.66
C LEU A 124 -21.77 7.79 -10.06
N ILE A 125 -20.98 7.62 -11.11
CA ILE A 125 -21.42 7.92 -12.48
C ILE A 125 -22.36 6.85 -13.02
N ARG A 126 -22.17 5.59 -12.60
CA ARG A 126 -22.99 4.47 -13.06
C ARG A 126 -24.34 4.36 -12.34
N SER A 127 -24.47 4.97 -11.15
CA SER A 127 -25.73 5.13 -10.40
C SER A 127 -26.55 6.32 -10.88
#